data_AF-A0A7C3SQX3-F1
#
_entry.id   AF-A0A7C3SQX3-F1
#
_cell.length_a   1.000
_cell.length_b   1.000
_cell.length_c   1.000
_cell.angle_alpha   90.00
_cell.angle_beta   90.00
_cell.angle_gamma   90.00
#
_symmetry.space_group_name_H-M   'P 1'
#
loop_
_entity.id
_entity.type
_entity.pdbx_description
1 polymer ?
#
loop_
_entity_poly.entity_id
_entity_poly.type
_entity_poly.pdbx_seq_one_letter_code
_entity_poly.pdbx_strand_id
1 'polypeptide(L)'
;MESKKMLLIGVIISIIFVIIGCVWLSVSMETLDKIAEELGVSEISIWNPPLPEYEVPGFEGNLAINIVIGILFTLFTLSVTFSVGKILKKKVDMRKVDNF
;
A
#
# COMPACT_ATOMS: atom_id res chain seq x y z
N MET A 1 11.81 -24.48 8.41
CA MET A 1 11.17 -23.72 9.51
C MET A 1 11.45 -22.22 9.41
N GLU A 2 12.62 -21.81 8.91
CA GLU A 2 13.02 -20.40 8.75
C GLU A 2 12.19 -19.62 7.74
N SER A 3 11.88 -20.18 6.57
CA SER A 3 11.13 -19.46 5.52
C SER A 3 9.72 -19.04 5.95
N LYS A 4 9.05 -19.86 6.76
CA LYS A 4 7.73 -19.52 7.32
C LYS A 4 7.82 -18.38 8.34
N LYS A 5 8.88 -18.36 9.16
CA LYS A 5 9.16 -17.28 10.11
C LYS A 5 9.47 -15.97 9.39
N MET A 6 10.31 -16.00 8.35
CA MET A 6 10.59 -14.80 7.54
C MET A 6 9.34 -14.24 6.86
N LEU A 7 8.48 -15.11 6.33
CA LEU A 7 7.23 -14.69 5.68
C LEU A 7 6.30 -14.02 6.71
N LEU A 8 6.14 -14.62 7.90
CA LEU A 8 5.34 -14.04 8.98
C LEU A 8 5.89 -12.68 9.43
N ILE A 9 7.21 -12.56 9.60
CA ILE A 9 7.86 -11.29 9.95
C ILE A 9 7.59 -10.23 8.87
N GLY A 10 7.73 -10.58 7.60
CA GLY A 10 7.43 -9.67 6.49
C GLY A 10 5.98 -9.19 6.47
N VAL A 11 5.03 -10.09 6.74
CA VAL A 11 3.61 -9.74 6.85
C VAL A 11 3.38 -8.78 8.02
N ILE A 12 3.92 -9.08 9.21
CA ILE A 12 3.78 -8.21 10.39
C ILE A 12 4.36 -6.83 10.11
N ILE A 13 5.56 -6.75 9.54
CA ILE A 13 6.20 -5.50 9.17
C ILE A 13 5.32 -4.72 8.19
N SER A 14 4.79 -5.37 7.14
CA SER A 14 3.92 -4.71 6.16
C SER A 14 2.66 -4.11 6.79
N ILE A 15 2.04 -4.81 7.75
CA ILE A 15 0.86 -4.30 8.47
C ILE A 15 1.22 -3.08 9.32
N ILE A 16 2.37 -3.09 10.00
CA ILE A 16 2.85 -1.94 10.77
C ILE A 16 3.04 -0.73 9.85
N PHE A 17 3.65 -0.92 8.68
CA PHE A 17 3.83 0.14 7.70
C PHE A 17 2.50 0.70 7.17
N VAL A 18 1.49 -0.14 6.96
CA VAL A 18 0.14 0.33 6.58
C VAL A 18 -0.46 1.22 7.68
N ILE A 19 -0.38 0.78 8.95
CA ILE A 19 -0.93 1.56 10.07
C ILE A 19 -0.22 2.91 10.18
N ILE A 20 1.12 2.93 10.13
CA ILE A 20 1.89 4.17 10.15
C ILE A 20 1.55 5.05 8.93
N GLY A 21 1.39 4.42 7.76
CA GLY A 21 0.96 5.06 6.52
C GLY A 21 -0.35 5.83 6.68
N CYS A 22 -1.38 5.15 7.20
CA CYS A 22 -2.71 5.72 7.36
C CYS A 22 -2.79 6.78 8.47
N VAL A 23 -2.02 6.64 9.56
CA VAL A 23 -2.11 7.54 10.72
C VAL A 23 -1.23 8.78 10.57
N TRP A 24 -0.03 8.63 10.00
CA TRP A 24 0.99 9.69 10.03
C TRP A 24 1.32 10.24 8.65
N LEU A 25 1.56 9.36 7.68
CA LEU A 25 2.01 9.77 6.34
C LEU A 25 0.90 10.42 5.53
N SER A 26 -0.37 10.00 5.72
CA SER A 26 -1.54 10.63 5.11
C SER A 26 -1.64 12.13 5.45
N VAL A 27 -1.49 12.48 6.73
CA VAL A 27 -1.54 13.86 7.22
C VAL A 27 -0.34 14.69 6.76
N SER A 28 0.80 14.05 6.55
CA SER A 28 2.04 14.73 6.15
C SER A 28 2.03 15.17 4.69
N MET A 29 1.18 14.57 3.84
CA MET A 29 1.12 14.88 2.41
C MET A 29 0.47 16.24 2.11
N GLU A 30 -0.36 16.77 3.01
CA GLU A 30 -0.96 18.12 2.88
C GLU A 30 -0.07 19.24 3.45
N THR A 31 1.16 18.94 3.87
CA THR A 31 1.99 19.91 4.59
C THR A 31 2.32 21.15 3.75
N LEU A 32 2.55 20.99 2.45
CA LEU A 32 2.82 22.13 1.57
C LEU A 32 1.57 22.99 1.37
N ASP A 33 0.40 22.36 1.22
CA ASP A 33 -0.87 23.06 1.04
C ASP A 33 -1.23 23.86 2.28
N LYS A 34 -1.05 23.28 3.48
CA LYS A 34 -1.24 24.01 4.74
C LYS A 34 -0.30 25.21 4.89
N ILE A 35 0.96 25.09 4.47
CA ILE A 35 1.89 26.22 4.48
C ILE A 35 1.47 27.27 3.44
N ALA A 36 0.99 26.88 2.27
CA ALA A 36 0.48 27.81 1.26
C ALA A 36 -0.76 28.57 1.76
N GLU A 37 -1.69 27.88 2.42
CA GLU A 37 -2.85 28.49 3.09
C GLU A 37 -2.45 29.47 4.20
N GLU A 38 -1.46 29.10 5.03
CA GLU A 38 -0.89 30.00 6.05
C GLU A 38 -0.25 31.25 5.44
N LEU A 39 0.30 31.15 4.22
CA LEU A 39 0.84 32.27 3.46
C LEU A 39 -0.24 33.06 2.70
N GLY A 40 -1.53 32.73 2.87
CA GLY A 40 -2.66 33.42 2.28
C GLY A 40 -2.97 33.01 0.83
N VAL A 41 -2.38 31.92 0.35
CA VAL A 41 -2.66 31.34 -0.96
C VAL A 41 -3.75 30.29 -0.79
N SER A 42 -4.87 30.47 -1.50
CA SER A 42 -5.95 29.47 -1.53
C SER A 42 -5.88 28.66 -2.83
N GLU A 43 -6.19 27.37 -2.73
CA GLU A 43 -6.23 26.51 -3.90
C GLU A 43 -7.46 26.82 -4.75
N ILE A 44 -7.26 26.94 -6.08
CA ILE A 44 -8.34 27.07 -7.04
C ILE A 44 -8.38 25.78 -7.85
N SER A 45 -9.39 24.95 -7.61
CA SER A 45 -9.56 23.72 -8.39
C SER A 45 -9.95 24.08 -9.82
N ILE A 46 -9.03 23.86 -10.76
CA ILE A 46 -9.27 24.05 -12.21
C ILE A 46 -10.09 22.87 -12.76
N TRP A 47 -10.07 21.73 -12.06
CA TRP A 47 -10.78 20.51 -12.43
C TRP A 47 -11.06 19.69 -11.17
N ASN A 48 -12.33 19.33 -10.95
CA ASN A 48 -12.70 18.43 -9.86
C ASN A 48 -12.42 16.98 -10.27
N PRO A 49 -11.52 16.27 -9.57
CA PRO A 49 -11.31 14.86 -9.82
C PRO A 49 -12.59 14.07 -9.52
N PRO A 50 -12.89 13.01 -10.30
CA PRO A 50 -14.06 12.16 -10.06
C PRO A 50 -13.94 11.31 -8.78
N LEU A 51 -12.76 11.28 -8.17
CA LEU A 51 -12.48 10.56 -6.93
C LEU A 51 -12.04 11.58 -5.86
N PRO A 52 -12.53 11.43 -4.62
CA PRO A 52 -12.08 12.24 -3.50
C PRO A 52 -10.59 11.99 -3.23
N GLU A 53 -9.93 13.02 -2.71
CA GLU A 53 -8.48 13.01 -2.49
C GLU A 53 -8.13 12.14 -1.30
N TYR A 54 -7.36 11.08 -1.55
CA TYR A 54 -6.83 10.16 -0.52
C TYR A 54 -7.89 9.49 0.38
N GLU A 55 -9.16 9.58 0.00
CA GLU A 55 -10.29 9.03 0.73
C GLU A 55 -11.01 7.95 -0.07
N VAL A 56 -11.69 7.08 0.66
CA VAL A 56 -12.51 6.03 0.08
C VAL A 56 -13.91 6.62 -0.12
N PRO A 57 -14.43 6.66 -1.37
CA PRO A 57 -15.77 7.19 -1.63
C PRO A 57 -16.82 6.51 -0.75
N GLY A 58 -17.63 7.30 -0.04
CA GLY A 58 -18.65 6.84 0.90
C GLY A 58 -18.13 6.48 2.30
N PHE A 59 -16.83 6.62 2.56
CA PHE A 59 -16.18 6.40 3.85
C PHE A 59 -15.13 7.48 4.17
N GLU A 60 -15.39 8.70 3.71
CA GLU A 60 -14.58 9.90 3.92
C GLU A 60 -14.27 10.10 5.41
N GLY A 61 -13.02 10.44 5.74
CA GLY A 61 -12.54 10.59 7.13
C GLY A 61 -12.49 9.32 7.99
N ASN A 62 -12.91 8.14 7.50
CA ASN A 62 -12.94 6.92 8.31
C ASN A 62 -11.58 6.21 8.33
N LEU A 63 -10.76 6.57 9.31
CA LEU A 63 -9.42 6.00 9.52
C LEU A 63 -9.41 4.47 9.62
N ALA A 64 -10.41 3.87 10.29
CA ALA A 64 -10.47 2.42 10.47
C ALA A 64 -10.68 1.71 9.11
N ILE A 65 -11.53 2.27 8.25
CA ILE A 65 -11.80 1.72 6.92
C ILE A 65 -10.58 1.87 6.02
N ASN A 66 -9.89 3.01 6.08
CA ASN A 66 -8.63 3.23 5.35
C ASN A 66 -7.56 2.20 5.73
N ILE A 67 -7.41 1.91 7.03
CA ILE A 67 -6.48 0.88 7.52
C ILE A 67 -6.89 -0.51 7.01
N VAL A 68 -8.18 -0.86 7.12
CA VAL A 68 -8.68 -2.18 6.67
C VAL A 68 -8.44 -2.37 5.18
N ILE A 69 -8.76 -1.38 4.35
CA ILE A 69 -8.53 -1.42 2.91
C ILE A 69 -7.03 -1.50 2.60
N GLY A 70 -6.20 -0.71 3.30
CA GLY A 70 -4.75 -0.76 3.17
C GLY A 70 -4.18 -2.16 3.48
N ILE A 71 -4.65 -2.80 4.54
CA ILE A 71 -4.25 -4.18 4.90
C ILE A 71 -4.72 -5.16 3.82
N LEU A 72 -5.97 -5.06 3.36
CA LEU A 72 -6.52 -5.95 2.33
C LEU A 72 -5.70 -5.90 1.03
N PHE A 73 -5.41 -4.71 0.51
CA PHE A 73 -4.61 -4.55 -0.71
C PHE A 73 -3.15 -4.93 -0.52
N THR A 74 -2.59 -4.73 0.68
CA THR A 74 -1.24 -5.19 1.02
C THR A 74 -1.15 -6.72 0.98
N LEU A 75 -2.10 -7.41 1.62
CA LEU A 75 -2.17 -8.87 1.60
C LEU A 75 -2.42 -9.41 0.19
N PHE A 76 -3.27 -8.75 -0.59
CA PHE A 76 -3.50 -9.09 -1.99
C PHE A 76 -2.22 -8.98 -2.81
N THR A 77 -1.49 -7.87 -2.69
CA THR A 77 -0.21 -7.63 -3.38
C THR A 77 0.84 -8.68 -3.01
N LEU A 78 0.96 -9.02 -1.72
CA LEU A 78 1.85 -10.08 -1.26
C LEU A 78 1.45 -11.45 -1.83
N SER A 79 0.15 -11.75 -1.89
CA SER A 79 -0.37 -13.00 -2.47
C SER A 79 -0.05 -13.13 -3.95
N VAL A 80 -0.26 -12.08 -4.73
CA VAL A 80 0.09 -12.04 -6.16
C VAL A 80 1.60 -12.22 -6.33
N THR A 81 2.41 -11.46 -5.60
CA THR A 81 3.87 -11.53 -5.67
C THR A 81 4.40 -12.92 -5.33
N PHE A 82 3.86 -13.54 -4.27
CA PHE A 82 4.22 -14.90 -3.87
C PHE A 82 3.85 -15.92 -4.94
N SER A 83 2.66 -15.78 -5.54
CA SER A 83 2.18 -16.66 -6.61
C SER A 83 3.07 -16.56 -7.85
N VAL A 84 3.42 -15.35 -8.27
CA VAL A 84 4.36 -15.10 -9.38
C VAL A 84 5.72 -15.71 -9.07
N GLY A 85 6.27 -15.46 -7.89
CA GLY A 85 7.56 -16.02 -7.47
C GLY A 85 7.56 -17.56 -7.49
N LYS A 86 6.46 -18.19 -7.08
CA LYS A 86 6.31 -19.65 -7.13
C LYS A 86 6.28 -20.19 -8.56
N ILE A 87 5.57 -19.52 -9.47
CA ILE A 87 5.51 -19.89 -10.89
C ILE A 87 6.90 -19.77 -11.53
N LEU A 88 7.62 -18.67 -11.27
CA LEU A 88 8.96 -18.45 -11.80
C LEU A 88 9.95 -19.49 -11.28
N LYS A 89 9.93 -19.81 -9.98
CA LYS A 89 10.79 -20.85 -9.40
C LYS A 89 10.57 -22.20 -10.07
N LYS A 90 9.30 -22.61 -10.30
CA LYS A 90 8.97 -23.86 -11.00
C LYS A 90 9.54 -23.89 -12.43
N LYS A 91 9.45 -22.79 -13.17
CA LYS A 91 10.02 -22.71 -14.54
C LYS A 91 11.54 -22.77 -14.56
N VAL A 92 12.21 -22.18 -13.57
CA VAL A 92 13.68 -22.24 -13.47
C VAL A 92 14.15 -23.66 -13.16
N ASP A 93 13.46 -24.37 -12.26
CA ASP A 93 13.79 -25.75 -11.93
C ASP A 93 13.65 -26.69 -13.15
N MET A 94 12.55 -26.56 -13.90
CA MET A 94 12.33 -27.37 -15.12
C MET A 94 13.46 -27.16 -16.15
N ARG A 95 13.88 -25.90 -16.38
CA ARG A 95 15.01 -25.60 -17.27
C ARG A 95 16.34 -26.21 -16.82
N LYS A 96 16.56 -26.44 -15.52
CA LYS A 96 17.78 -27.13 -15.05
C LYS A 96 17.75 -28.62 -15.36
N VAL A 97 16.58 -29.24 -15.32
CA VAL A 97 16.40 -30.66 -15.64
C VAL A 97 16.62 -30.92 -17.14
N ASP A 98 16.14 -30.02 -18.00
CA ASP A 98 16.25 -30.17 -19.47
C ASP A 98 17.68 -29.98 -20.01
N ASN A 99 18.64 -29.54 -19.19
CA ASN A 99 20.05 -29.30 -19.57
C ASN A 99 21.01 -30.40 -19.07
N PHE A 100 20.49 -31.54 -18.60
CA PHE A 100 21.24 -32.76 -18.26
C PHE A 100 20.80 -33.91 -19.18
#